data_AF-A0A0V9GPK8-F1
#
_entry.id   AF-A0A0V9GPK8-F1
#
_cell.length_a   1.000
_cell.length_b   1.000
_cell.length_c   1.000
_cell.angle_alpha   90.00
_cell.angle_beta   90.00
_cell.angle_gamma   90.00
#
_symmetry.space_group_name_H-M   'P 1'
#
loop_
_entity.id
_entity.type
_entity.pdbx_description
1 polymer ?
#
loop_
_entity_poly.entity_id
_entity_poly.type
_entity_poly.pdbx_seq_one_letter_code
_entity_poly.pdbx_strand_id
1 'polypeptide(L)' 'MKDHSQTIVFPGNNVESLAEANAMLSAVSEDARKASNTEDKRDLESLQGWLEENINSQLAGVK' A
#
# COMPACT_ATOMS: atom_id res chain seq x y z
N MET A 1 -11.71 13.76 20.26
CA MET A 1 -12.05 13.19 18.94
C MET A 1 -10.72 12.81 18.31
N LYS A 2 -10.59 11.59 17.82
CA LYS A 2 -9.30 11.03 17.37
C LYS A 2 -8.99 11.61 15.99
N ASP A 3 -8.13 12.64 15.94
CA ASP A 3 -7.46 13.13 14.74
C ASP A 3 -6.59 12.00 14.16
N HIS A 4 -7.16 11.23 13.25
CA HIS A 4 -6.48 10.10 12.58
C HIS A 4 -6.59 10.23 11.06
N SER A 5 -6.79 11.44 10.53
CA SER A 5 -6.87 11.67 9.08
C SER A 5 -5.46 11.77 8.49
N GLN A 6 -4.61 10.79 8.78
CA GLN A 6 -3.36 10.67 8.07
C GLN A 6 -3.67 10.08 6.70
N THR A 7 -3.35 10.85 5.67
CA THR A 7 -3.58 10.47 4.28
C THR A 7 -2.28 10.09 3.61
N ILE A 8 -2.38 9.20 2.64
CA ILE A 8 -1.29 8.73 1.78
C ILE A 8 -1.63 9.21 0.38
N VAL A 9 -0.69 9.94 -0.24
CA VAL A 9 -0.82 10.44 -1.60
C VAL A 9 -0.08 9.52 -2.54
N PHE A 10 -0.83 8.81 -3.39
CA PHE A 10 -0.30 7.99 -4.46
C PHE A 10 -0.13 8.81 -5.75
N PRO A 11 0.72 8.36 -6.69
CA PRO A 11 0.84 8.98 -8.01
C PRO A 11 -0.51 9.13 -8.70
N GLY A 12 -0.63 10.18 -9.52
CA GLY A 12 -1.91 10.56 -10.12
C GLY A 12 -2.83 11.36 -9.20
N ASN A 13 -2.30 11.87 -8.07
CA ASN A 13 -3.04 12.69 -7.10
C ASN A 13 -4.20 11.94 -6.43
N ASN A 14 -4.05 10.62 -6.28
CA ASN A 14 -4.97 9.77 -5.55
C ASN A 14 -4.64 9.87 -4.06
N VAL A 15 -5.60 10.31 -3.26
CA VAL A 15 -5.42 10.51 -1.82
C VAL A 15 -6.28 9.49 -1.10
N GLU A 16 -5.62 8.56 -0.41
CA GLU A 16 -6.26 7.52 0.38
C GLU A 16 -5.99 7.78 1.87
N SER A 17 -6.85 7.29 2.77
CA SER A 17 -6.48 7.26 4.19
C SER A 17 -5.38 6.22 4.43
N LEU A 18 -4.62 6.40 5.51
CA LEU A 18 -3.65 5.39 5.95
C LEU A 18 -4.31 4.03 6.20
N ALA A 19 -5.56 4.02 6.66
CA ALA A 19 -6.33 2.79 6.86
C ALA A 19 -6.63 2.10 5.53
N GLU A 20 -7.05 2.85 4.51
CA GLU A 20 -7.31 2.34 3.16
C GLU A 20 -6.02 1.85 2.50
N ALA A 21 -4.93 2.61 2.59
CA ALA A 21 -3.63 2.22 2.05
C ALA A 21 -3.12 0.91 2.68
N ASN A 22 -3.28 0.73 3.99
CA ASN A 22 -2.94 -0.54 4.67
C ASN A 22 -3.86 -1.70 4.29
N ALA A 23 -5.16 -1.41 4.05
CA ALA A 23 -6.10 -2.42 3.57
C ALA A 23 -5.73 -2.87 2.14
N MET A 24 -5.34 -1.95 1.27
CA MET A 24 -4.83 -2.26 -0.07
C MET A 24 -3.57 -3.12 -0.01
N LEU A 25 -2.60 -2.76 0.83
CA LEU A 25 -1.38 -3.55 1.04
C LEU A 25 -1.70 -4.98 1.50
N SER A 26 -2.64 -5.13 2.43
CA SER A 26 -3.07 -6.44 2.94
C SER A 26 -3.73 -7.28 1.84
N ALA A 27 -4.60 -6.68 1.03
CA ALA A 27 -5.25 -7.35 -0.09
C ALA A 27 -4.23 -7.84 -1.14
N VAL A 28 -3.29 -6.97 -1.53
CA VAL A 28 -2.22 -7.35 -2.48
C VAL A 28 -1.34 -8.46 -1.92
N SER A 29 -1.01 -8.42 -0.63
CA SER A 29 -0.23 -9.50 0.00
C SER A 29 -0.98 -10.83 0.03
N GLU A 30 -2.29 -10.81 0.26
CA GLU A 30 -3.12 -12.01 0.18
C GLU A 30 -3.22 -12.55 -1.25
N ASP A 31 -3.38 -11.68 -2.23
CA ASP A 31 -3.45 -12.06 -3.64
C ASP A 31 -2.12 -12.62 -4.13
N ALA A 32 -0.99 -12.01 -3.75
CA ALA A 32 0.35 -12.53 -4.05
C ALA A 32 0.57 -13.94 -3.48
N ARG A 33 0.00 -14.20 -2.28
CA ARG A 33 0.06 -15.52 -1.63
C ARG A 33 -0.82 -16.55 -2.32
N LYS A 34 -1.97 -16.13 -2.85
CA LYS A 34 -2.94 -17.00 -3.54
C LYS A 34 -2.58 -17.21 -5.01
N ALA A 35 -1.77 -16.33 -5.59
CA ALA A 35 -1.32 -16.40 -6.97
C ALA A 35 -0.54 -17.70 -7.23
N SER A 36 -1.08 -18.53 -8.12
CA SER A 36 -0.43 -19.76 -8.60
C SER A 36 0.46 -19.50 -9.82
N ASN A 37 0.16 -18.46 -10.59
CA ASN A 37 0.97 -18.01 -11.71
C ASN A 37 2.20 -17.25 -11.21
N THR A 38 3.38 -17.61 -11.74
CA THR A 38 4.66 -17.03 -11.35
C THR A 38 4.86 -15.60 -11.86
N GLU A 39 4.21 -15.22 -12.96
CA GLU A 39 4.23 -13.83 -13.46
C GLU A 39 3.35 -12.95 -12.60
N ASP A 40 2.07 -13.32 -12.43
CA ASP A 40 1.13 -12.59 -11.57
C ASP A 40 1.65 -12.44 -10.13
N LYS A 41 2.26 -13.49 -9.59
CA LYS A 41 2.89 -13.43 -8.26
C LYS A 41 4.01 -12.39 -8.20
N ARG A 42 4.89 -12.33 -9.20
CA ARG A 42 5.99 -11.35 -9.24
C ARG A 42 5.48 -9.92 -9.38
N ASP A 43 4.44 -9.72 -10.16
CA ASP A 43 3.81 -8.40 -10.31
C ASP A 43 3.15 -7.95 -8.99
N LEU A 44 2.44 -8.86 -8.31
CA LEU A 44 1.82 -8.60 -7.01
C LEU A 44 2.86 -8.36 -5.91
N GLU A 45 3.95 -9.11 -5.86
CA GLU A 45 5.07 -8.87 -4.94
C GLU A 45 5.73 -7.50 -5.20
N SER A 46 5.88 -7.11 -6.47
CA SER A 46 6.40 -5.80 -6.86
C SER A 46 5.45 -4.67 -6.44
N LEU A 47 4.14 -4.86 -6.64
CA LEU A 47 3.11 -3.91 -6.19
C LEU A 47 3.06 -3.81 -4.66
N GLN A 48 3.19 -4.93 -3.96
CA GLN A 48 3.25 -4.96 -2.49
C GLN A 48 4.43 -4.12 -1.98
N GLY A 49 5.63 -4.35 -2.52
CA GLY A 49 6.83 -3.60 -2.12
C GLY A 49 6.70 -2.10 -2.41
N TRP A 50 6.11 -1.75 -3.56
CA TRP A 50 5.84 -0.36 -3.91
C TRP A 50 4.84 0.32 -2.96
N LEU A 51 3.75 -0.36 -2.60
CA LEU A 51 2.77 0.16 -1.63
C LEU A 51 3.41 0.38 -0.26
N GLU A 52 4.19 -0.59 0.21
CA GLU A 52 4.89 -0.53 1.50
C GLU A 52 5.89 0.64 1.54
N GLU A 53 6.72 0.79 0.51
CA GLU A 53 7.66 1.91 0.41
C GLU A 53 6.93 3.26 0.36
N ASN A 54 5.85 3.37 -0.42
CA ASN A 54 5.11 4.61 -0.58
C ASN A 54 4.43 5.05 0.73
N ILE A 55 3.81 4.09 1.45
CA ILE A 55 3.23 4.34 2.77
C ILE A 55 4.35 4.75 3.74
N ASN A 56 5.39 3.92 3.89
CA ASN A 56 6.46 4.16 4.86
C ASN A 56 7.23 5.46 4.61
N SER A 57 7.45 5.86 3.36
CA SER A 57 8.09 7.13 3.00
C SER A 57 7.29 8.33 3.50
N GLN A 58 5.97 8.28 3.37
CA GLN A 58 5.07 9.33 3.85
C GLN A 58 4.90 9.29 5.37
N LEU A 59 5.00 8.12 6.00
CA LEU A 59 5.04 7.98 7.46
C LEU A 59 6.34 8.53 8.06
N ALA A 60 7.48 8.21 7.46
CA ALA A 60 8.80 8.60 7.93
C ALA A 60 9.10 10.09 7.71
N GLY A 61 8.37 10.74 6.80
CA GLY A 61 8.43 12.18 6.55
C GLY A 61 7.65 13.04 7.56
N VAL A 62 6.85 12.45 8.44
CA VAL A 62 6.15 13.16 9.53
C VAL A 62 7.14 13.38 10.67
N LYS A 63 7.91 14.47 10.61
CA LYS A 63 8.81 14.93 11.68
C LYS A 63 8.38 16.30 12.21
#